data_AF-A0A2D7F3Y3-F1
#
_entry.id   AF-A0A2D7F3Y3-F1
#
_cell.length_a   1.000
_cell.length_b   1.000
_cell.length_c   1.000
_cell.angle_alpha   90.00
_cell.angle_beta   90.00
_cell.angle_gamma   90.00
#
_symmetry.space_group_name_H-M   'P 1'
#
loop_
_entity.id
_entity.type
_entity.pdbx_description
1 polymer ?
#
loop_
_entity_poly.entity_id
_entity_poly.type
_entity_poly.pdbx_seq_one_letter_code
_entity_poly.pdbx_strand_id
1 'polypeptide(L)' 'MLHNKFIPNLEQLHQAIASLPDASTFEDDTFSATILIDSKAKQLALTKKPIQRGSELVHRWVYEGKILIRNQDQESVS' A
#
# COMPACT_ATOMS: atom_id res chain seq x y z
N MET A 1 19.47 -14.55 -7.02
CA MET A 1 18.26 -15.35 -6.74
C MET A 1 17.08 -14.63 -7.37
N LEU A 2 16.47 -15.19 -8.43
CA LEU A 2 15.26 -14.62 -9.03
C LEU A 2 14.12 -14.80 -8.04
N HIS A 3 13.85 -13.78 -7.23
CA HIS A 3 12.63 -13.71 -6.44
C HIS A 3 11.47 -13.74 -7.45
N ASN A 4 10.70 -14.83 -7.44
CA ASN A 4 9.47 -14.96 -8.19
C ASN A 4 8.46 -13.97 -7.58
N LYS A 5 8.62 -12.68 -7.92
CA LYS A 5 7.84 -11.57 -7.38
C LYS A 5 6.40 -11.77 -7.83
N PHE A 6 5.54 -12.00 -6.86
CA PHE A 6 4.11 -12.11 -7.11
C PHE A 6 3.59 -10.76 -7.62
N ILE A 7 2.90 -10.77 -8.76
CA ILE A 7 2.25 -9.58 -9.31
C ILE A 7 0.76 -9.70 -8.99
N PRO A 8 0.24 -8.95 -8.01
CA PRO A 8 -1.19 -8.94 -7.72
C PRO A 8 -1.97 -8.37 -8.90
N ASN A 9 -3.14 -8.94 -9.18
CA ASN A 9 -4.12 -8.29 -10.03
C ASN A 9 -4.82 -7.14 -9.26
N LEU A 10 -5.66 -6.37 -9.96
CA LEU A 10 -6.33 -5.20 -9.39
C LEU A 10 -7.17 -5.56 -8.15
N GLU A 11 -7.92 -6.66 -8.20
CA GLU A 11 -8.80 -7.10 -7.11
C GLU A 11 -8.00 -7.51 -5.86
N GLN A 12 -6.93 -8.28 -6.05
CA GLN A 12 -6.01 -8.69 -4.98
C GLN A 12 -5.31 -7.49 -4.35
N LEU A 13 -4.95 -6.50 -5.15
CA LEU A 13 -4.38 -5.26 -4.66
C LEU A 13 -5.42 -4.47 -3.84
N HIS A 14 -6.67 -4.37 -4.31
CA HIS A 14 -7.74 -3.72 -3.56
C HIS A 14 -8.02 -4.40 -2.21
N GLN A 15 -8.02 -5.74 -2.15
CA GLN A 15 -8.15 -6.48 -0.90
C GLN A 15 -7.03 -6.12 0.08
N ALA A 16 -5.78 -6.05 -0.39
CA ALA A 16 -4.65 -5.63 0.43
C ALA A 16 -4.82 -4.21 0.96
N ILE A 17 -5.24 -3.29 0.08
CA ILE A 17 -5.41 -1.87 0.42
C ILE A 17 -6.52 -1.65 1.44
N ALA A 18 -7.59 -2.45 1.42
CA ALA A 18 -8.69 -2.34 2.38
C ALA A 18 -8.24 -2.53 3.84
N SER A 19 -7.13 -3.22 4.07
CA SER A 19 -6.56 -3.45 5.40
C SER A 19 -5.52 -2.42 5.84
N LEU A 20 -5.17 -1.45 4.98
CA LEU A 20 -4.07 -0.53 5.25
C LEU A 20 -4.43 0.51 6.33
N PRO A 21 -3.58 0.66 7.36
CA PRO A 21 -3.69 1.80 8.27
C PRO A 21 -3.30 3.10 7.55
N ASP A 22 -3.68 4.25 8.10
CA ASP A 22 -3.24 5.54 7.58
C ASP A 22 -1.71 5.65 7.63
N ALA A 23 -1.08 5.84 6.47
CA ALA A 23 0.37 5.90 6.35
C ALA A 23 0.98 7.09 7.12
N SER A 24 0.22 8.15 7.37
CA SER A 24 0.69 9.35 8.06
C SER A 24 0.71 9.19 9.58
N THR A 25 -0.11 8.29 10.13
CA THR A 25 -0.24 8.08 11.58
C THR A 25 0.29 6.73 12.04
N PHE A 26 0.44 5.77 11.14
CA PHE A 26 1.07 4.49 11.46
C PHE A 26 2.52 4.70 11.92
N GLU A 27 3.04 3.87 12.82
CA GLU A 27 4.38 4.08 13.39
C GLU A 27 5.47 3.54 12.45
N ASP A 28 5.32 2.31 11.93
CA ASP A 28 6.38 1.64 11.17
C ASP A 28 6.45 2.04 9.69
N ASP A 29 7.65 2.01 9.10
CA ASP A 29 7.85 2.33 7.68
C ASP A 29 7.35 1.25 6.72
N THR A 30 6.97 0.08 7.23
CA THR A 30 6.52 -1.06 6.42
C THR A 30 5.25 -1.67 6.98
N PHE A 31 4.38 -2.14 6.10
CA PHE A 31 3.18 -2.88 6.47
C PHE A 31 3.02 -4.11 5.57
N SER A 32 2.71 -5.26 6.17
CA SER A 32 2.49 -6.51 5.45
C SER A 32 1.00 -6.85 5.42
N ALA A 33 0.33 -6.56 4.30
CA ALA A 33 -1.06 -6.93 4.09
C ALA A 33 -1.15 -8.42 3.73
N THR A 34 -2.08 -9.15 4.34
CA THR A 34 -2.33 -10.56 4.00
C THR A 34 -3.54 -10.65 3.08
N ILE A 35 -3.38 -11.31 1.93
CA ILE A 35 -4.45 -11.59 0.97
C ILE A 35 -4.58 -13.08 0.71
N LEU A 36 -5.77 -13.53 0.31
CA LEU A 36 -6.05 -14.93 -0.05
C LEU A 36 -6.04 -15.08 -1.57
N ILE A 37 -5.22 -15.98 -2.09
CA ILE A 37 -5.12 -16.30 -3.52
C ILE A 37 -5.16 -17.80 -3.66
N ASP A 38 -6.12 -18.33 -4.43
CA ASP A 38 -6.30 -19.78 -4.62
C ASP A 38 -6.30 -20.54 -3.28
N SER A 39 -7.01 -19.99 -2.28
CA SER A 39 -7.07 -20.49 -0.90
C SER A 39 -5.74 -20.51 -0.14
N LYS A 40 -4.71 -19.82 -0.63
CA LYS A 40 -3.42 -19.63 0.04
C LYS A 40 -3.25 -18.18 0.49
N ALA A 41 -2.87 -18.00 1.75
CA ALA A 41 -2.49 -16.69 2.26
C ALA A 41 -1.15 -16.26 1.64
N LYS A 42 -1.09 -15.06 1.09
CA LYS A 42 0.15 -14.38 0.68
C LYS A 42 0.26 -13.04 1.38
N GLN A 43 1.51 -12.66 1.67
CA GLN A 43 1.83 -11.35 2.19
C GLN A 43 2.29 -10.42 1.08
N LEU A 44 1.75 -9.21 1.09
CA LEU A 44 2.18 -8.10 0.27
C LEU A 44 2.85 -7.09 1.20
N ALA A 45 4.14 -6.83 0.97
CA ALA A 45 4.88 -5.81 1.71
C ALA A 45 4.68 -4.45 1.04
N LEU A 46 4.25 -3.48 1.82
CA LEU A 46 4.13 -2.08 1.44
C LEU A 46 5.10 -1.26 2.27
N THR A 47 5.65 -0.22 1.67
CA THR A 47 6.59 0.70 2.32
C THR A 47 6.00 2.10 2.32
N LYS A 48 6.15 2.84 3.41
CA LYS A 48 5.85 4.26 3.43
C LYS A 48 6.79 4.99 2.49
N LYS A 49 6.25 5.99 1.83
CA LYS A 49 7.02 6.96 1.07
C LYS A 49 6.53 8.36 1.39
N PRO A 50 7.43 9.28 1.78
CA PRO A 50 7.07 10.68 1.91
C PRO A 50 6.82 11.28 0.52
N ILE A 51 5.76 12.05 0.39
CA ILE A 51 5.33 12.70 -0.85
C ILE A 51 4.99 14.15 -0.53
N GLN A 52 5.57 15.05 -1.32
CA GLN A 52 5.22 16.47 -1.24
C GLN A 52 3.85 16.70 -1.86
N ARG A 53 2.92 17.29 -1.11
CA ARG A 53 1.59 17.71 -1.55
C ARG A 53 1.42 19.19 -1.26
N GLY A 54 1.65 20.04 -2.26
CA GLY A 54 1.70 21.48 -2.06
C GLY A 54 2.80 21.85 -1.08
N SER A 55 2.45 22.51 0.02
CA SER A 55 3.36 22.87 1.12
C SER A 55 3.54 21.77 2.18
N GLU A 56 2.76 20.69 2.13
CA GLU A 56 2.76 19.64 3.16
C GLU A 56 3.51 18.38 2.70
N LEU A 57 4.17 17.71 3.65
CA LEU A 57 4.77 16.39 3.44
C LEU A 57 3.81 15.34 4.02
N VAL A 58 3.25 14.49 3.16
CA VAL A 58 2.36 13.39 3.55
C VAL A 58 3.03 12.04 3.31
N HIS A 59 2.69 11.03 4.12
CA HIS A 59 3.17 9.67 3.88
C HIS A 59 2.12 8.87 3.13
N ARG A 60 2.56 8.04 2.19
CA ARG A 60 1.71 7.13 1.43
C ARG A 60 2.32 5.75 1.36
N TRP A 61 1.45 4.74 1.31
CA TRP A 61 1.89 3.37 1.06
C TRP A 61 2.28 3.18 -0.40
N VAL A 62 3.38 2.46 -0.61
CA VAL A 62 3.87 2.08 -1.93
C VAL A 62 4.12 0.59 -1.96
N TYR A 63 3.57 -0.09 -2.97
CA TYR A 63 3.84 -1.49 -3.23
C TYR A 63 5.01 -1.62 -4.23
N GLU A 64 6.02 -2.40 -3.84
CA GLU A 64 7.27 -2.63 -4.58
C GLU A 64 8.00 -1.38 -5.10
N GLY A 65 7.82 -0.22 -4.44
CA GLY A 65 8.40 1.05 -4.92
C GLY A 65 7.80 1.58 -6.23
N LYS A 66 6.78 0.90 -6.79
CA LYS A 66 6.21 1.18 -8.12
C LYS A 66 4.77 1.68 -8.05
N ILE A 67 3.95 1.05 -7.22
CA ILE A 67 2.51 1.33 -7.16
C ILE A 67 2.23 2.18 -5.93
N LEU A 68 1.89 3.45 -6.15
CA LEU A 68 1.47 4.37 -5.10
C LEU A 68 0.00 4.12 -4.74
N ILE A 69 -0.28 3.89 -3.46
CA ILE A 69 -1.64 3.73 -2.94
C ILE A 69 -2.18 5.09 -2.53
N ARG A 70 -3.26 5.52 -3.17
CA ARG A 70 -3.89 6.86 -2.98
C ARG A 70 -5.24 6.80 -2.28
N ASN A 71 -5.61 5.66 -1.73
CA ASN A 71 -6.96 5.40 -1.23
C ASN A 71 -7.27 6.15 0.07
N GLN A 72 -6.25 6.80 0.65
CA GLN A 72 -6.31 7.71 1.80
C GLN A 72 -6.27 9.18 1.37
N ASP A 73 -6.22 9.47 0.08
CA ASP A 73 -6.56 10.76 -0.49
C ASP A 73 -8.10 10.82 -0.47
N GLN A 74 -8.70 10.98 0.72
CA GLN A 74 -10.07 11.48 0.72
C GLN A 74 -10.01 12.82 0.01
N GLU A 75 -10.58 12.90 -1.20
CA GLU A 75 -10.97 14.17 -1.75
C GLU A 75 -11.99 14.73 -0.76
N SER A 76 -11.53 15.61 0.13
CA SER A 76 -12.41 16.65 0.65
C SER A 76 -12.77 17.52 -0.55
N VAL A 77 -13.71 17.05 -1.36
CA VAL A 77 -14.40 17.89 -2.33
C VAL A 77 -15.10 18.93 -1.46
N SER A 78 -14.53 20.13 -1.47
CA SER A 78 -15.09 21.33 -0.84
C SER A 78 -16.36 21.75 -1.57
#